data_AF-A0A9D6FEM7-F1
#
_entry.id   AF-A0A9D6FEM7-F1
#
_cell.length_a   1.000
_cell.length_b   1.000
_cell.length_c   1.000
_cell.angle_alpha   90.00
_cell.angle_beta   90.00
_cell.angle_gamma   90.00
#
_symmetry.space_group_name_H-M   'P 1'
#
loop_
_entity.id
_entity.type
_entity.pdbx_description
1 polymer ?
#
loop_
_entity_poly.entity_id
_entity_poly.type
_entity_poly.pdbx_seq_one_letter_code
_entity_poly.pdbx_strand_id
1 'polypeptide(L)'
;MAEIKVTDRRSFDSEGEVRAEVTPGAESDAGPEATEQPRDRPEVDFHQLVFSFYQQALLALGLLAQGPASGSPQGEPPEADLATAQYMIDLLEMLQGKTRNNLTPAEDKFLAEVLYELRMVYIHVARSGAKG
;
A
#
# COMPACT_ATOMS: atom_id res chain seq x y z
N MET A 1 -24.69 28.58 -25.87
CA MET A 1 -24.14 28.68 -24.49
C MET A 1 -25.13 27.95 -23.60
N ALA A 2 -24.79 26.78 -23.06
CA ALA A 2 -25.72 25.99 -22.26
C ALA A 2 -25.59 26.38 -20.77
N GLU A 3 -26.73 26.68 -20.17
CA GLU A 3 -26.91 27.15 -18.79
C GLU A 3 -26.69 26.00 -17.79
N ILE A 4 -25.70 26.14 -16.91
CA ILE A 4 -25.42 25.15 -15.86
C ILE A 4 -26.32 25.46 -14.67
N LYS A 5 -27.36 24.66 -14.47
CA LYS A 5 -28.24 24.76 -13.29
C LYS A 5 -27.60 23.99 -12.13
N VAL A 6 -26.91 24.70 -11.26
CA VAL A 6 -26.30 24.15 -10.04
C VAL A 6 -27.41 23.96 -9.00
N THR A 7 -27.86 22.73 -8.81
CA THR A 7 -28.78 22.38 -7.72
C THR A 7 -27.98 22.00 -6.49
N ASP A 8 -28.05 22.86 -5.46
CA ASP A 8 -27.42 22.64 -4.16
C ASP A 8 -28.01 21.37 -3.49
N ARG A 9 -27.14 20.45 -3.08
CA ARG A 9 -27.47 19.16 -2.44
C ARG A 9 -26.98 19.11 -0.99
N ARG A 10 -27.04 20.23 -0.27
CA ARG A 10 -26.69 20.22 1.16
C ARG A 10 -27.80 19.54 1.95
N SER A 11 -27.42 18.70 2.90
CA SER A 11 -28.33 17.95 3.78
C SER A 11 -28.91 18.81 4.94
N PHE A 12 -28.74 20.14 4.88
CA PHE A 12 -29.03 21.09 5.96
C PHE A 12 -29.58 22.38 5.34
N ASP A 13 -30.57 23.00 5.98
CA ASP A 13 -31.11 24.31 5.58
C ASP A 13 -30.24 25.48 6.10
N SER A 14 -30.60 26.72 5.75
CA SER A 14 -29.84 27.93 6.13
C SER A 14 -29.90 28.27 7.62
N GLU A 15 -30.69 27.55 8.42
CA GLU A 15 -30.76 27.70 9.88
C GLU A 15 -30.04 26.55 10.61
N GLY A 16 -29.56 25.53 9.88
CA GLY A 16 -28.65 24.51 10.40
C GLY A 16 -29.31 23.22 10.88
N GLU A 17 -30.58 22.98 10.56
CA GLU A 17 -31.30 21.77 11.00
C GLU A 17 -31.30 20.67 9.92
N VAL A 18 -31.27 19.41 10.36
CA VAL A 18 -31.26 18.23 9.49
C VAL A 18 -32.68 17.84 9.14
N ARG A 19 -33.01 17.82 7.84
CA ARG A 19 -34.35 17.42 7.39
C ARG A 19 -34.58 15.93 7.64
N ALA A 20 -35.55 15.60 8.50
CA ALA A 20 -35.97 14.22 8.79
C ALA A 20 -36.43 13.48 7.52
N GLU A 21 -36.07 12.20 7.45
CA GLU A 21 -36.20 11.30 6.31
C GLU A 21 -37.64 11.18 5.76
N VAL A 22 -37.74 11.18 4.43
CA VAL A 22 -38.95 10.74 3.72
C VAL A 22 -38.53 9.73 2.66
N THR A 23 -38.77 8.45 2.92
CA THR A 23 -38.77 7.41 1.89
C THR A 23 -40.06 7.54 1.06
N PRO A 24 -39.94 7.47 -0.28
CA PRO A 24 -40.78 6.51 -0.98
C PRO A 24 -40.10 5.85 -2.20
N GLY A 25 -40.09 4.52 -2.18
CA GLY A 25 -40.70 3.69 -3.23
C GLY A 25 -40.10 3.68 -4.65
N ALA A 26 -39.34 2.61 -4.91
CA ALA A 26 -39.43 1.72 -6.07
C ALA A 26 -39.47 2.33 -7.49
N GLU A 27 -38.29 2.36 -8.13
CA GLU A 27 -38.16 1.97 -9.54
C GLU A 27 -37.07 0.89 -9.65
N SER A 28 -37.50 -0.23 -10.21
CA SER A 28 -36.73 -1.44 -10.48
C SER A 28 -35.77 -1.19 -11.64
N ASP A 29 -34.46 -1.15 -11.37
CA ASP A 29 -33.44 -1.46 -12.37
C ASP A 29 -32.90 -2.86 -12.06
N ALA A 30 -33.44 -3.84 -12.79
CA ALA A 30 -32.97 -5.21 -12.76
C ALA A 30 -31.63 -5.30 -13.52
N GLY A 31 -30.55 -4.87 -12.87
CA GLY A 31 -29.20 -5.32 -13.20
C GLY A 31 -29.00 -6.74 -12.66
N PRO A 32 -28.24 -7.63 -13.33
CA PRO A 32 -28.09 -9.00 -12.86
C PRO A 32 -27.54 -8.96 -11.44
N GLU A 33 -28.27 -9.56 -10.50
CA GLU A 33 -27.78 -9.90 -9.16
C GLU A 33 -26.52 -10.75 -9.36
N ALA A 34 -25.38 -10.07 -9.37
CA ALA A 34 -24.11 -10.72 -9.10
C ALA A 34 -24.26 -11.23 -7.68
N THR A 35 -24.50 -12.53 -7.57
CA THR A 35 -24.40 -13.27 -6.33
C THR A 35 -23.09 -12.81 -5.68
N GLU A 36 -23.17 -12.06 -4.59
CA GLU A 36 -22.04 -11.80 -3.73
C GLU A 36 -21.66 -13.15 -3.13
N GLN A 37 -20.92 -13.94 -3.91
CA GLN A 37 -20.13 -15.02 -3.35
C GLN A 37 -19.31 -14.38 -2.24
N PRO A 38 -19.32 -14.94 -1.01
CA PRO A 38 -18.41 -14.50 0.02
C PRO A 38 -17.02 -14.55 -0.58
N ARG A 39 -16.46 -13.38 -0.88
CA ARG A 39 -15.07 -13.30 -1.29
C ARG A 39 -14.32 -13.55 -0.01
N ASP A 40 -14.04 -14.82 0.25
CA ASP A 40 -13.17 -15.30 1.33
C ASP A 40 -11.72 -14.92 0.95
N ARG A 41 -11.51 -13.62 0.71
CA ARG A 41 -10.22 -13.02 0.43
C ARG A 41 -9.65 -12.68 1.80
N PRO A 42 -8.44 -13.13 2.12
CA PRO A 42 -7.80 -12.77 3.37
C PRO A 42 -7.78 -11.24 3.49
N GLU A 43 -8.26 -10.74 4.63
CA GLU A 43 -8.17 -9.32 4.94
C GLU A 43 -6.69 -8.93 4.97
N VAL A 44 -6.35 -7.85 4.26
CA VAL A 44 -4.98 -7.33 4.24
C VAL A 44 -4.83 -6.38 5.41
N ASP A 45 -3.88 -6.66 6.30
CA ASP A 45 -3.51 -5.76 7.40
C ASP A 45 -2.28 -4.92 7.08
N PHE A 46 -2.01 -3.92 7.93
CA PHE A 46 -0.87 -3.01 7.76
C PHE A 46 0.49 -3.75 7.81
N HIS A 47 0.59 -4.79 8.64
CA HIS A 47 1.82 -5.57 8.78
C HIS A 47 2.13 -6.32 7.49
N GLN A 48 1.12 -6.93 6.87
CA GLN A 48 1.24 -7.61 5.58
C GLN A 48 1.66 -6.65 4.47
N LEU A 49 1.12 -5.42 4.45
CA LEU A 49 1.52 -4.40 3.48
C LEU A 49 3.00 -4.04 3.66
N VAL A 50 3.43 -3.68 4.88
CA VAL A 50 4.83 -3.31 5.16
C VAL A 50 5.77 -4.49 4.89
N PHE A 51 5.38 -5.71 5.29
CA PHE A 51 6.14 -6.92 5.03
C PHE A 51 6.29 -7.19 3.53
N SER A 52 5.26 -6.92 2.73
CA SER A 52 5.35 -7.08 1.28
C SER A 52 6.42 -6.18 0.67
N PHE A 53 6.47 -4.89 1.08
CA PHE A 53 7.52 -3.97 0.63
C PHE A 53 8.90 -4.35 1.15
N TYR A 54 8.99 -4.83 2.38
CA TYR A 54 10.23 -5.37 2.94
C TYR A 54 10.78 -6.52 2.10
N GLN A 55 9.95 -7.50 1.73
CA GLN A 55 10.35 -8.61 0.86
C GLN A 55 10.80 -8.11 -0.53
N GLN A 56 10.10 -7.13 -1.12
CA GLN A 56 10.51 -6.53 -2.39
C GLN A 56 11.87 -5.82 -2.28
N ALA A 57 12.13 -5.12 -1.18
CA ALA A 57 13.41 -4.47 -0.94
C ALA A 57 14.55 -5.50 -0.79
N LEU A 58 14.32 -6.60 -0.07
CA LEU A 58 15.30 -7.69 0.06
C LEU A 58 15.59 -8.41 -1.26
N LEU A 59 14.58 -8.61 -2.09
CA LEU A 59 14.75 -9.14 -3.46
C LEU A 59 15.61 -8.20 -4.30
N ALA A 60 15.34 -6.90 -4.25
CA ALA A 60 16.14 -5.89 -4.95
C ALA A 60 17.59 -5.85 -4.43
N LEU A 61 17.81 -6.08 -3.14
CA LEU A 61 19.14 -6.17 -2.53
C LEU A 61 19.90 -7.47 -2.86
N GLY A 62 19.30 -8.38 -3.63
CA GLY A 62 19.91 -9.66 -3.99
C GLY A 62 19.96 -10.68 -2.82
N LEU A 63 19.24 -10.42 -1.73
CA LEU A 63 19.28 -11.24 -0.51
C LEU A 63 18.23 -12.35 -0.51
N LEU A 64 17.26 -12.24 -1.40
CA LEU A 64 16.29 -13.28 -1.68
C LEU A 64 16.50 -13.77 -3.10
N ALA A 65 16.54 -15.09 -3.27
CA ALA A 65 16.62 -15.69 -4.59
C ALA A 65 15.31 -15.45 -5.33
N GLN A 66 15.40 -14.82 -6.50
CA GLN A 66 14.40 -14.92 -7.53
C GLN A 66 14.30 -16.42 -7.87
N GLY A 67 13.09 -16.99 -7.93
CA GLY A 67 12.91 -18.42 -8.18
C GLY A 67 13.60 -18.92 -9.47
N PRO A 68 13.48 -20.22 -9.82
CA PRO A 68 14.21 -20.83 -10.95
C PRO A 68 14.00 -20.16 -12.33
N ALA A 69 13.06 -19.22 -12.44
CA ALA A 69 12.80 -18.42 -13.64
C ALA A 69 13.80 -17.25 -13.87
N SER A 70 14.69 -16.94 -12.90
CA SER A 70 15.58 -15.77 -13.00
C SER A 70 16.72 -15.90 -14.02
N GLY A 71 16.90 -17.06 -14.66
CA GLY A 71 17.96 -17.28 -15.65
C GLY A 71 19.38 -17.27 -15.08
N SER A 72 19.58 -16.91 -13.81
CA SER A 72 20.84 -17.02 -13.12
C SER A 72 21.22 -18.50 -12.95
N PRO A 73 22.44 -18.92 -13.33
CA PRO A 73 22.89 -20.27 -13.08
C PRO A 73 22.76 -20.60 -11.60
N GLN A 74 22.23 -21.78 -11.30
CA GLN A 74 22.02 -22.28 -9.94
C GLN A 74 23.32 -22.10 -9.12
N GLY A 75 23.32 -21.13 -8.21
CA GLY A 75 24.43 -20.91 -7.28
C GLY A 75 24.98 -19.48 -7.23
N GLU A 76 24.62 -18.58 -8.14
CA GLU A 76 25.03 -17.16 -8.04
C GLU A 76 23.96 -16.31 -7.33
N PRO A 77 24.32 -15.52 -6.32
CA PRO A 77 23.39 -14.58 -5.71
C PRO A 77 22.95 -13.55 -6.76
N PRO A 78 21.63 -13.25 -6.86
CA PRO A 78 21.14 -12.26 -7.81
C PRO A 78 21.84 -10.91 -7.61
N GLU A 79 22.17 -10.24 -8.72
CA GLU A 79 22.80 -8.92 -8.69
C GLU A 79 21.89 -7.92 -7.97
N ALA A 80 22.47 -7.14 -7.07
CA ALA A 80 21.72 -6.18 -6.27
C ALA A 80 21.37 -4.94 -7.10
N ASP A 81 20.07 -4.67 -7.24
CA ASP A 81 19.53 -3.42 -7.76
C ASP A 81 19.35 -2.42 -6.60
N LEU A 82 20.42 -1.65 -6.34
CA LEU A 82 20.42 -0.62 -5.32
C LEU A 82 19.40 0.49 -5.60
N ALA A 83 19.10 0.81 -6.86
CA ALA A 83 18.14 1.87 -7.19
C ALA A 83 16.73 1.46 -6.79
N THR A 84 16.32 0.23 -7.09
CA THR A 84 15.04 -0.32 -6.67
C THR A 84 14.97 -0.48 -5.15
N ALA A 85 16.05 -0.95 -4.51
CA ALA A 85 16.10 -1.08 -3.06
C ALA A 85 15.93 0.27 -2.34
N GLN A 86 16.62 1.32 -2.83
CA GLN A 86 16.48 2.67 -2.29
C GLN A 86 15.05 3.18 -2.47
N TYR A 87 14.45 3.00 -3.65
CA TYR A 87 13.06 3.40 -3.89
C TYR A 87 12.08 2.75 -2.91
N MET A 88 12.26 1.47 -2.58
CA MET A 88 11.41 0.79 -1.59
C MET A 88 11.59 1.36 -0.17
N ILE A 89 12.81 1.74 0.21
CA ILE A 89 13.07 2.41 1.50
C ILE A 89 12.40 3.78 1.52
N ASP A 90 12.54 4.57 0.46
CA ASP A 90 11.93 5.89 0.34
C ASP A 90 10.38 5.79 0.38
N LEU A 91 9.81 4.74 -0.23
CA LEU A 91 8.38 4.47 -0.19
C LEU A 91 7.90 4.18 1.25
N LEU A 92 8.63 3.36 2.00
CA LEU A 92 8.32 3.05 3.40
C LEU A 92 8.49 4.28 4.30
N GLU A 93 9.50 5.12 4.06
CA GLU A 93 9.67 6.42 4.74
C GLU A 93 8.49 7.35 4.49
N MET A 94 8.09 7.48 3.22
CA MET A 94 6.92 8.27 2.85
C MET A 94 5.66 7.74 3.53
N LEU A 95 5.48 6.41 3.55
CA LEU A 95 4.36 5.75 4.21
C LEU A 95 4.34 6.09 5.71
N GLN A 96 5.47 5.97 6.42
CA GLN A 96 5.61 6.35 7.83
C GLN A 96 5.15 7.80 8.07
N GLY A 97 5.58 8.73 7.20
CA GLY A 97 5.19 10.13 7.29
C GLY A 97 3.69 10.35 7.06
N LYS A 98 3.09 9.63 6.11
CA LYS A 98 1.66 9.76 5.76
C LYS A 98 0.73 9.08 6.75
N THR A 99 1.18 8.04 7.45
CA THR A 99 0.37 7.31 8.43
C THR A 99 0.59 7.78 9.87
N ARG A 100 1.40 8.81 10.09
CA ARG A 100 1.65 9.37 11.42
C ARG A 100 0.34 9.73 12.14
N ASN A 101 0.23 9.34 13.41
CA ASN A 101 -0.97 9.46 14.26
C ASN A 101 -2.16 8.57 13.86
N ASN A 102 -2.00 7.70 12.85
CA ASN A 102 -2.99 6.69 12.47
C ASN A 102 -2.51 5.25 12.76
N LEU A 103 -1.26 5.10 13.23
CA LEU A 103 -0.69 3.80 13.59
C LEU A 103 -0.88 3.50 15.08
N THR A 104 -1.12 2.23 15.38
CA THR A 104 -0.98 1.70 16.74
C THR A 104 0.51 1.72 17.16
N PRO A 105 0.81 1.68 18.47
CA PRO A 105 2.20 1.62 18.93
C PRO A 105 3.00 0.41 18.41
N ALA A 106 2.32 -0.70 18.14
CA ALA A 106 2.92 -1.89 17.58
C ALA A 106 3.29 -1.69 16.10
N GLU A 107 2.39 -1.12 15.30
CA GLU A 107 2.62 -0.84 13.88
C GLU A 107 3.72 0.21 13.65
N ASP A 108 3.73 1.27 14.46
CA ASP A 108 4.77 2.31 14.39
C ASP A 108 6.15 1.74 14.71
N LYS A 109 6.24 0.92 15.77
CA LYS A 109 7.46 0.21 16.14
C LYS A 109 7.91 -0.75 15.03
N PHE A 110 6.99 -1.55 14.49
CA PHE A 110 7.30 -2.50 13.43
C PHE A 110 7.84 -1.81 12.18
N LEU A 111 7.19 -0.73 11.72
CA LEU A 111 7.65 0.04 10.57
C LEU A 111 9.02 0.67 10.81
N ALA A 112 9.27 1.20 12.02
CA ALA A 112 10.57 1.76 12.38
C ALA A 112 11.69 0.70 12.39
N GLU A 113 11.41 -0.50 12.88
CA GLU A 113 12.35 -1.63 12.87
C GLU A 113 12.68 -2.07 11.44
N VAL A 114 11.66 -2.23 10.58
CA VAL A 114 11.83 -2.58 9.17
C VAL A 114 12.68 -1.53 8.43
N LEU A 115 12.39 -0.24 8.61
CA LEU A 115 13.16 0.85 8.01
C LEU A 115 14.62 0.86 8.47
N TYR A 116 14.85 0.65 9.76
CA TYR A 116 16.21 0.57 10.31
C TYR A 116 17.01 -0.57 9.69
N GLU A 117 16.42 -1.77 9.66
CA GLU A 117 17.05 -2.96 9.10
C GLU A 117 17.39 -2.75 7.62
N LEU A 118 16.41 -2.33 6.80
CA LEU A 118 16.62 -2.14 5.36
C LEU A 118 17.71 -1.11 5.06
N ARG A 119 17.74 0.01 5.77
CA ARG A 119 18.81 1.02 5.60
C ARG A 119 20.18 0.44 5.92
N MET A 120 20.29 -0.38 6.96
CA MET A 120 21.56 -0.96 7.35
C MET A 120 22.06 -1.99 6.35
N VAL A 121 21.17 -2.85 5.90
CA VAL A 121 21.44 -3.82 4.86
C VAL A 121 21.81 -3.13 3.55
N TYR A 122 21.07 -2.10 3.15
CA TYR A 122 21.36 -1.29 1.96
C TYR A 122 22.79 -0.72 1.99
N ILE A 123 23.18 -0.09 3.11
CA ILE A 123 24.53 0.46 3.28
C ILE A 123 25.59 -0.64 3.19
N HIS A 124 25.33 -1.82 3.76
CA HIS A 124 26.24 -2.95 3.69
C HIS A 124 26.43 -3.43 2.24
N VAL A 125 25.32 -3.67 1.52
CA VAL A 125 25.35 -4.14 0.13
C VAL A 125 25.98 -3.09 -0.79
N ALA A 126 25.61 -1.82 -0.66
CA ALA A 126 26.17 -0.72 -1.45
C ALA A 126 27.69 -0.59 -1.29
N ARG A 127 28.22 -0.81 -0.08
CA ARG A 127 29.67 -0.79 0.18
C ARG A 127 30.40 -2.03 -0.32
N SER A 128 29.73 -3.17 -0.34
CA SER A 128 30.30 -4.44 -0.83
C SER A 128 30.32 -4.50 -2.36
N GLY A 129 29.28 -3.99 -3.03
CA GLY A 129 29.22 -3.90 -4.50
C GLY A 129 30.16 -2.85 -5.09
N ALA A 130 30.49 -1.78 -4.36
CA ALA A 130 31.44 -0.75 -4.80
C ALA A 130 32.93 -1.19 -4.78
N LYS A 131 33.23 -2.42 -4.35
CA LYS A 131 34.60 -2.98 -4.29
C LYS A 131 34.89 -4.06 -5.34
N GLY A 132 33.99 -4.26 -6.31
CA GLY A 132 34.18 -5.16 -7.45
C GLY A 132 34.69 -4.43 -8.69
#